data_AF-A0A1L5JMP9-F1
#
_entry.id   AF-A0A1L5JMP9-F1
#
_cell.length_a   1.000
_cell.length_b   1.000
_cell.length_c   1.000
_cell.angle_alpha   90.00
_cell.angle_beta   90.00
_cell.angle_gamma   90.00
#
_symmetry.space_group_name_H-M   'P 1'
#
loop_
_entity.id
_entity.type
_entity.pdbx_description
1 polymer ?
#
loop_
_entity_poly.entity_id
_entity_poly.type
_entity_poly.pdbx_seq_one_letter_code
_entity_poly.pdbx_strand_id
1 'polypeptide(L)'
;MIDDKEQHSSILSNGSGTSVFLTGITSEKSQKIPNIENIMEELSNEFGWKLIVFSNLKISVNRVRVTPPQHRLFQELIDVDGNIFSSSIIQWIKKPSGEKSYNYFRDSKEHQKYRNLTGFNYKNNFFISGYIQSEWFDNFQDTSSPNADLFISEKSDGNKVLAMLLKELRNKTAEIYQGFLRERAVQLVDSFEEKGYFPVYNWESDEDRSFRIAHTKKLVTSICVADPAAFNGLKAKQTKIIIGLLDRLSTSSENDSLIDILEGVLDLNKEQMDEFASQISKSKLDYIISTIGHIHKRDLVVQKMKYLFKEHAKEVLETPDLQGIIEANTWLFGPQYTTIGAEEDDFSNTARNLRNSDIEILDGDDISTSDLIEGATIEGAKGQVDLFLARKMVTIDHSTQEEFIKCTIIEIKRPSVALNKKHLAQAERYAEVLDKHPAFNDERMRFDVVLVGTKISQNDTQITRRLKDLAGKGGAGLVSGADERIRVYVKSWSTIFNDFEVTHSALLQKLKIKRSELEYKSKQTLVDELQIPLSEAS
;
A
#
# COMPACT_ATOMS: atom_id res chain seq x y z
N MET A 1 8.32 68.19 44.27
CA MET A 1 7.68 68.13 42.94
C MET A 1 8.52 68.98 42.00
N ILE A 2 8.75 68.51 40.77
CA ILE A 2 9.48 69.24 39.73
C ILE A 2 8.57 70.37 39.23
N ASP A 3 9.11 71.58 39.01
CA ASP A 3 8.35 72.74 38.50
C ASP A 3 7.78 72.44 37.10
N ASP A 4 6.56 72.89 36.79
CA ASP A 4 5.94 72.73 35.47
C ASP A 4 6.83 73.27 34.34
N LYS A 5 7.64 74.29 34.61
CA LYS A 5 8.61 74.84 33.63
C LYS A 5 9.77 73.90 33.32
N GLU A 6 10.06 72.96 34.21
CA GLU A 6 11.13 71.96 34.07
C GLU A 6 10.59 70.62 33.53
N GLN A 7 9.27 70.50 33.36
CA GLN A 7 8.64 69.30 32.81
C GLN A 7 8.49 69.34 31.29
N HIS A 8 8.58 68.17 30.67
CA HIS A 8 8.35 68.02 29.23
C HIS A 8 6.86 68.24 28.92
N SER A 9 6.55 69.05 27.91
CA SER A 9 5.18 69.48 27.56
C SER A 9 4.19 68.32 27.33
N SER A 10 4.68 67.18 26.84
CA SER A 10 3.88 65.97 26.64
C SER A 10 3.49 65.24 27.94
N ILE A 11 4.22 65.44 29.04
CA ILE A 11 3.87 64.88 30.35
C ILE A 11 2.76 65.75 30.97
N LEU A 12 2.92 67.07 30.90
CA LEU A 12 1.95 68.05 31.39
C LEU A 12 0.57 67.85 30.75
N SER A 13 0.51 67.53 29.45
CA SER A 13 -0.75 67.25 28.75
C SER A 13 -1.43 65.94 29.16
N ASN A 14 -0.67 64.96 29.66
CA ASN A 14 -1.19 63.63 30.02
C ASN A 14 -1.49 63.47 31.53
N GLY A 15 -1.11 64.45 32.36
CA GLY A 15 -1.36 64.46 33.80
C GLY A 15 -0.46 63.53 34.63
N SER A 16 0.08 62.46 34.06
CA SER A 16 1.09 61.59 34.69
C SER A 16 1.91 60.83 33.64
N GLY A 17 3.15 60.45 33.98
CA GLY A 17 4.01 59.64 33.12
C GLY A 17 5.49 60.00 33.21
N THR A 18 6.30 59.34 32.39
CA THR A 18 7.76 59.56 32.31
C THR A 18 8.14 59.83 30.86
N SER A 19 8.84 60.94 30.61
CA SER A 19 9.48 61.23 29.31
C SER A 19 10.99 61.17 29.49
N VAL A 20 11.65 60.41 28.62
CA VAL A 20 13.12 60.31 28.58
C VAL A 20 13.57 60.93 27.27
N PHE A 21 14.41 61.96 27.36
CA PHE A 21 15.00 62.62 26.20
C PHE A 21 16.51 62.50 26.27
N LEU A 22 17.11 61.88 25.25
CA LEU A 22 18.55 61.71 25.16
C LEU A 22 19.13 62.82 24.26
N THR A 23 19.99 63.67 24.83
CA THR A 23 20.67 64.76 24.11
C THR A 23 22.18 64.53 24.01
N GLY A 24 22.86 65.31 23.16
CA GLY A 24 24.32 65.23 23.04
C GLY A 24 24.83 63.96 22.35
N ILE A 25 23.99 63.29 21.56
CA ILE A 25 24.36 62.13 20.76
C ILE A 25 25.13 62.62 19.53
N THR A 26 26.44 62.40 19.51
CA THR A 26 27.29 62.66 18.34
C THR A 26 27.17 61.53 17.31
N SER A 27 27.57 61.78 16.06
CA SER A 27 27.54 60.78 14.98
C SER A 27 28.30 59.49 15.33
N GLU A 28 29.43 59.60 16.05
CA GLU A 28 30.18 58.44 16.57
C GLU A 28 29.42 57.68 17.65
N LYS A 29 28.74 58.37 18.57
CA LYS A 29 27.96 57.74 19.64
C LYS A 29 26.69 57.10 19.09
N SER A 30 26.06 57.69 18.07
CA SER A 30 24.86 57.11 17.44
C SER A 30 25.12 55.74 16.83
N GLN A 31 26.35 55.45 16.37
CA GLN A 31 26.70 54.12 15.85
C GLN A 31 26.72 53.02 16.92
N LYS A 32 26.83 53.38 18.21
CA LYS A 32 26.82 52.45 19.34
C LYS A 32 25.45 52.28 19.98
N ILE A 33 24.46 53.10 19.57
CA ILE A 33 23.10 53.02 20.07
C ILE A 33 22.33 52.06 19.14
N PRO A 34 21.55 51.10 19.67
CA PRO A 34 20.69 50.27 18.85
C PRO A 34 19.77 51.14 17.99
N ASN A 35 19.47 50.70 16.77
CA ASN A 35 18.51 51.41 15.93
C ASN A 35 17.14 51.48 16.64
N ILE A 36 16.30 52.41 16.19
CA ILE A 36 14.97 52.62 16.79
C ILE A 36 14.10 51.36 16.72
N GLU A 37 14.25 50.57 15.66
CA GLU A 37 13.54 49.30 15.48
C GLU A 37 13.87 48.29 16.59
N ASN A 38 15.16 48.08 16.89
CA ASN A 38 15.59 47.20 17.97
C ASN A 38 15.13 47.72 19.33
N ILE A 39 15.17 49.04 19.56
CA ILE A 39 14.65 49.64 20.81
C ILE A 39 13.14 49.38 20.93
N MET A 40 12.38 49.55 19.85
CA MET A 40 10.94 49.26 19.86
C MET A 40 10.67 47.77 20.09
N GLU A 41 11.47 46.87 19.52
CA GLU A 41 11.34 45.42 19.72
C GLU A 41 11.66 45.02 21.17
N GLU A 42 12.73 45.54 21.76
CA GLU A 42 13.08 45.30 23.17
C GLU A 42 11.99 45.83 24.11
N LEU A 43 11.50 47.05 23.90
CA LEU A 43 10.39 47.60 24.68
C LEU A 43 9.09 46.82 24.48
N SER A 44 8.84 46.32 23.26
CA SER A 44 7.71 45.45 22.96
C SER A 44 7.81 44.15 23.77
N ASN A 45 8.97 43.50 23.78
CA ASN A 45 9.16 42.24 24.49
C ASN A 45 9.09 42.41 26.02
N GLU A 46 9.76 43.43 26.57
CA GLU A 46 9.83 43.68 28.02
C GLU A 46 8.50 44.18 28.60
N PHE A 47 7.83 45.12 27.92
CA PHE A 47 6.61 45.76 28.43
C PHE A 47 5.33 45.26 27.76
N GLY A 48 5.42 44.31 26.82
CA GLY A 48 4.29 43.82 26.03
C GLY A 48 3.15 43.30 26.90
N TRP A 49 3.45 42.54 27.94
CA TRP A 49 2.43 42.05 28.87
C TRP A 49 1.74 43.20 29.61
N LYS A 50 2.48 44.24 30.01
CA LYS A 50 1.88 45.42 30.65
C LYS A 50 0.96 46.15 29.68
N LEU A 51 1.39 46.31 28.43
CA LEU A 51 0.59 46.96 27.40
C LEU A 51 -0.71 46.18 27.07
N ILE A 52 -0.73 44.87 27.31
CA ILE A 52 -1.93 44.03 27.14
C ILE A 52 -2.85 44.12 28.36
N VAL A 53 -2.27 43.97 29.55
CA VAL A 53 -3.03 43.88 30.81
C VAL A 53 -3.52 45.25 31.29
N PHE A 54 -2.76 46.32 31.02
CA PHE A 54 -3.09 47.70 31.40
C PHE A 54 -3.51 48.51 30.18
N SER A 55 -4.83 48.62 29.97
CA SER A 55 -5.40 49.35 28.82
C SER A 55 -5.09 50.85 28.79
N ASN A 56 -4.75 51.45 29.94
CA ASN A 56 -4.40 52.85 30.10
C ASN A 56 -2.90 53.14 29.86
N LEU A 57 -2.04 52.11 29.86
CA LEU A 57 -0.60 52.30 29.70
C LEU A 57 -0.22 52.39 28.22
N LYS A 58 0.57 53.40 27.87
CA LYS A 58 1.05 53.63 26.50
C LYS A 58 2.54 53.94 26.54
N ILE A 59 3.28 53.28 25.67
CA ILE A 59 4.71 53.53 25.43
C ILE A 59 4.86 53.99 23.98
N SER A 60 5.65 55.03 23.77
CA SER A 60 5.99 55.51 22.42
C SER A 60 7.45 55.88 22.33
N VAL A 61 8.11 55.48 21.25
CA VAL A 61 9.48 55.88 20.90
C VAL A 61 9.40 56.82 19.71
N ASN A 62 9.93 58.03 19.82
CA ASN A 62 9.86 59.04 18.76
C ASN A 62 8.43 59.23 18.20
N ARG A 63 7.43 59.22 19.09
CA ARG A 63 5.98 59.32 18.79
C ARG A 63 5.38 58.11 18.05
N VAL A 64 6.16 57.09 17.74
CA VAL A 64 5.66 55.80 17.25
C VAL A 64 5.26 54.95 18.45
N ARG A 65 4.01 54.45 18.46
CA ARG A 65 3.48 53.64 19.55
C ARG A 65 4.11 52.25 19.52
N VAL A 66 4.59 51.79 20.67
CA VAL A 66 5.05 50.41 20.85
C VAL A 66 3.82 49.50 20.95
N THR A 67 3.79 48.44 20.15
CA THR A 67 2.75 47.41 20.20
C THR A 67 3.26 46.18 20.94
N PRO A 68 2.40 45.43 21.66
CA PRO A 68 2.79 44.15 22.24
C PRO A 68 3.26 43.13 21.17
N PRO A 69 4.06 42.12 21.55
CA PRO A 69 4.42 41.01 20.68
C PRO A 69 3.18 40.26 20.18
N GLN A 70 3.30 39.49 19.10
CA GLN A 70 2.19 38.66 18.62
C GLN A 70 1.76 37.66 19.71
N HIS A 71 0.47 37.69 20.01
CA HIS A 71 -0.12 36.91 21.10
C HIS A 71 -1.58 36.59 20.82
N ARG A 72 -2.13 35.67 21.63
CA ARG A 72 -3.56 35.46 21.81
C ARG A 72 -3.93 35.72 23.26
N LEU A 73 -4.99 36.48 23.45
CA LEU A 73 -5.47 36.88 24.77
C LEU A 73 -6.76 36.14 25.10
N PHE A 74 -6.80 35.54 26.29
CA PHE A 74 -7.97 34.89 26.85
C PHE A 74 -8.33 35.61 28.16
N GLN A 75 -9.50 36.23 28.19
CA GLN A 75 -9.97 37.03 29.32
C GLN A 75 -11.29 36.51 29.85
N GLU A 76 -11.39 36.43 31.17
CA GLU A 76 -12.59 35.97 31.85
C GLU A 76 -12.60 36.39 33.33
N LEU A 77 -13.74 36.21 33.96
CA LEU A 77 -13.90 36.29 35.40
C LEU A 77 -14.02 34.86 35.96
N ILE A 78 -13.25 34.56 37.00
CA ILE A 78 -13.28 33.27 37.70
C ILE A 78 -13.89 33.51 39.08
N ASP A 79 -14.99 32.83 39.39
CA ASP A 79 -15.58 32.82 40.73
C ASP A 79 -15.04 31.62 41.51
N VAL A 80 -14.43 31.88 42.66
CA VAL A 80 -13.99 30.85 43.61
C VAL A 80 -14.45 31.23 45.01
N ASP A 81 -15.39 30.43 45.54
CA ASP A 81 -15.91 30.59 46.91
C ASP A 81 -16.47 32.00 47.17
N GLY A 82 -17.13 32.60 46.16
CA GLY A 82 -17.71 33.95 46.22
C GLY A 82 -16.70 35.09 45.97
N ASN A 83 -15.43 34.76 45.71
CA ASN A 83 -14.40 35.74 45.34
C ASN A 83 -14.22 35.76 43.83
N ILE A 84 -14.29 36.95 43.23
CA ILE A 84 -14.16 37.13 41.79
C ILE A 84 -12.70 37.48 41.45
N PHE A 85 -12.14 36.74 40.49
CA PHE A 85 -10.79 36.93 39.99
C PHE A 85 -10.84 37.29 38.50
N SER A 86 -10.33 38.47 38.15
CA SER A 86 -10.09 38.84 36.76
C SER A 86 -8.86 38.09 36.25
N SER A 87 -9.04 37.27 35.23
CA SER A 87 -7.99 36.45 34.63
C SER A 87 -7.71 36.93 33.21
N SER A 88 -6.44 37.24 32.93
CA SER A 88 -5.92 37.54 31.59
C SER A 88 -4.79 36.57 31.29
N ILE A 89 -5.08 35.54 30.49
CA ILE A 89 -4.10 34.55 30.07
C ILE A 89 -3.61 34.90 28.67
N ILE A 90 -2.29 35.02 28.52
CA ILE A 90 -1.63 35.43 27.28
C ILE A 90 -0.85 34.24 26.74
N GLN A 91 -1.22 33.76 25.57
CA GLN A 91 -0.41 32.82 24.79
C GLN A 91 0.49 33.60 23.84
N TRP A 92 1.80 33.46 23.99
CA TRP A 92 2.79 34.13 23.15
C TRP A 92 3.16 33.27 21.94
N ILE A 93 3.24 33.88 20.76
CA ILE A 93 3.66 33.18 19.54
C ILE A 93 5.17 32.92 19.54
N LYS A 94 5.96 33.85 20.07
CA LYS A 94 7.41 33.71 20.30
C LYS A 94 7.69 33.68 21.79
N LYS A 95 8.83 33.08 22.16
CA LYS A 95 9.28 33.05 23.55
C LYS A 95 9.55 34.48 24.06
N PRO A 96 8.94 34.92 25.17
CA PRO A 96 9.28 36.18 25.82
C PRO A 96 10.73 36.21 26.35
N SER A 97 11.32 37.41 26.49
CA SER A 97 12.67 37.58 27.02
C SER A 97 12.76 37.09 28.48
N GLY A 98 13.62 36.11 28.75
CA GLY A 98 14.04 35.70 30.10
C GLY A 98 13.03 34.97 30.99
N GLU A 99 11.71 35.12 30.79
CA GLU A 99 10.70 34.60 31.71
C GLU A 99 10.21 33.18 31.39
N LYS A 100 9.95 32.41 32.46
CA LYS A 100 9.25 31.12 32.39
C LYS A 100 7.73 31.35 32.35
N SER A 101 6.97 30.32 32.04
CA SER A 101 5.50 30.39 32.06
C SER A 101 4.93 30.43 33.48
N TYR A 102 4.72 31.65 33.99
CA TYR A 102 4.16 31.94 35.31
C TYR A 102 2.72 32.45 35.25
N ASN A 103 1.98 32.24 36.34
CA ASN A 103 0.84 33.06 36.71
C ASN A 103 1.30 34.12 37.72
N TYR A 104 0.89 35.36 37.50
CA TYR A 104 1.16 36.51 38.33
C TYR A 104 -0.13 36.98 38.99
N PHE A 105 -0.13 37.06 40.32
CA PHE A 105 -1.31 37.43 41.10
C PHE A 105 -1.11 38.81 41.71
N ARG A 106 -2.10 39.69 41.51
CA ARG A 106 -2.04 41.10 41.84
C ARG A 106 -3.23 41.55 42.68
N ASP A 107 -2.97 42.53 43.51
CA ASP A 107 -3.98 43.23 44.32
C ASP A 107 -4.73 44.29 43.49
N SER A 108 -5.72 44.95 44.11
CA SER A 108 -6.49 46.04 43.50
C SER A 108 -5.62 47.24 43.09
N LYS A 109 -4.44 47.38 43.68
CA LYS A 109 -3.45 48.42 43.42
C LYS A 109 -2.33 47.97 42.48
N GLU A 110 -2.48 46.81 41.84
CA GLU A 110 -1.57 46.27 40.83
C GLU A 110 -0.21 45.81 41.37
N HIS A 111 -0.06 45.68 42.68
CA HIS A 111 1.13 45.10 43.28
C HIS A 111 1.09 43.58 43.14
N GLN A 112 2.17 43.00 42.63
CA GLN A 112 2.33 41.56 42.60
C GLN A 112 2.46 41.01 44.03
N LYS A 113 1.53 40.13 44.42
CA LYS A 113 1.50 39.48 45.74
C LYS A 113 2.05 38.06 45.73
N TYR A 114 1.83 37.35 44.63
CA TYR A 114 2.21 35.94 44.50
C TYR A 114 2.52 35.62 43.04
N ARG A 115 3.33 34.57 42.81
CA ARG A 115 3.52 33.97 41.49
C ARG A 115 3.75 32.49 41.60
N ASN A 116 3.26 31.73 40.63
CA ASN A 116 3.56 30.30 40.53
C ASN A 116 3.69 29.86 39.07
N LEU A 117 4.33 28.71 38.83
CA LEU A 117 4.43 28.15 37.48
C LEU A 117 3.04 27.69 37.01
N THR A 118 2.74 27.91 35.73
CA THR A 118 1.50 27.46 35.07
C THR A 118 1.38 25.93 34.99
N GLY A 119 2.50 25.20 35.09
CA GLY A 119 2.58 23.76 34.84
C GLY A 119 2.81 23.37 33.36
N PHE A 120 2.91 24.36 32.46
CA PHE A 120 3.09 24.17 31.02
C PHE A 120 4.39 24.75 30.46
N ASN A 121 5.32 25.13 31.35
CA ASN A 121 6.58 25.77 30.99
C ASN A 121 7.38 24.93 29.97
N TYR A 122 7.70 25.54 28.82
CA TYR A 122 8.49 24.98 27.71
C TYR A 122 7.95 23.70 27.04
N LYS A 123 6.69 23.34 27.24
CA LYS A 123 6.11 22.17 26.56
C LYS A 123 5.89 22.50 25.07
N ASN A 124 6.60 21.83 24.16
CA ASN A 124 6.34 21.92 22.72
C ASN A 124 6.35 23.34 22.13
N ASN A 125 7.24 24.22 22.60
CA ASN A 125 7.27 25.66 22.25
C ASN A 125 5.95 26.40 22.57
N PHE A 126 5.23 25.94 23.59
CA PHE A 126 4.08 26.64 24.14
C PHE A 126 4.54 27.64 25.20
N PHE A 127 4.28 28.92 24.94
CA PHE A 127 4.65 30.02 25.82
C PHE A 127 3.37 30.68 26.33
N ILE A 128 3.17 30.63 27.64
CA ILE A 128 1.94 31.15 28.27
C ILE A 128 2.27 31.91 29.56
N SER A 129 1.55 33.00 29.79
CA SER A 129 1.61 33.79 31.03
C SER A 129 0.21 34.13 31.50
N GLY A 130 -0.08 33.90 32.78
CA GLY A 130 -1.35 34.29 33.40
C GLY A 130 -1.19 35.57 34.22
N TYR A 131 -2.13 36.50 34.11
CA TYR A 131 -2.18 37.71 34.93
C TYR A 131 -3.54 37.78 35.61
N ILE A 132 -3.54 37.60 36.92
CA ILE A 132 -4.73 37.49 37.74
C ILE A 132 -4.80 38.66 38.71
N GLN A 133 -5.99 39.24 38.84
CA GLN A 133 -6.25 40.36 39.74
C GLN A 133 -7.53 40.13 40.52
N SER A 134 -7.51 40.45 41.81
CA SER A 134 -8.69 40.44 42.67
C SER A 134 -8.45 41.28 43.91
N GLU A 135 -9.51 41.89 44.45
CA GLU A 135 -9.51 42.53 45.77
C GLU A 135 -9.16 41.53 46.89
N TRP A 136 -9.40 40.24 46.66
CA TRP A 136 -9.02 39.18 47.60
C TRP A 136 -7.51 39.18 47.90
N PHE A 137 -6.68 39.60 46.95
CA PHE A 137 -5.23 39.69 47.13
C PHE A 137 -4.77 40.91 47.95
N ASP A 138 -5.67 41.86 48.28
CA ASP A 138 -5.32 43.04 49.08
C ASP A 138 -4.86 42.64 50.50
N ASN A 139 -5.50 41.60 51.06
CA ASN A 139 -5.21 41.06 52.38
C ASN A 139 -4.46 39.71 52.35
N PHE A 140 -4.04 39.26 51.16
CA PHE A 140 -3.33 38.00 51.01
C PHE A 140 -1.89 38.08 51.55
N GLN A 141 -1.51 37.09 52.36
CA GLN A 141 -0.13 36.91 52.80
C GLN A 141 0.39 35.55 52.34
N ASP A 142 1.53 35.55 51.62
CA ASP A 142 2.19 34.33 51.18
C ASP A 142 2.83 33.62 52.38
N THR A 143 2.20 32.55 52.85
CA THR A 143 2.72 31.72 53.96
C THR A 143 3.96 30.91 53.59
N SER A 144 4.39 30.94 52.33
CA SER A 144 5.62 30.27 51.83
C SER A 144 6.88 31.09 52.06
N SER A 145 6.76 32.36 52.49
CA SER A 145 7.89 33.25 52.73
C SER A 145 8.56 32.94 54.09
N PRO A 146 9.91 32.92 54.19
CA PRO A 146 10.63 32.58 55.43
C PRO A 146 10.33 33.48 56.64
N ASN A 147 9.65 34.62 56.43
CA ASN A 147 9.36 35.64 57.44
C ASN A 147 7.88 35.69 57.85
N ALA A 148 7.10 34.62 57.64
CA ALA A 148 5.70 34.61 58.07
C ALA A 148 5.62 34.41 59.60
N ASP A 149 5.29 35.48 60.33
CA ASP A 149 5.06 35.47 61.77
C ASP A 149 4.07 34.38 62.19
N LEU A 150 4.45 33.66 63.24
CA LEU A 150 3.88 32.41 63.74
C LEU A 150 2.54 32.55 64.47
N PHE A 151 1.89 33.71 64.39
CA PHE A 151 0.62 33.98 65.07
C PHE A 151 -0.37 34.62 64.09
N ILE A 152 -1.30 33.83 63.56
CA ILE A 152 -2.71 34.17 63.27
C ILE A 152 -3.37 32.87 62.77
N SER A 153 -4.37 32.42 63.53
CA SER A 153 -5.04 31.12 63.46
C SER A 153 -6.34 31.14 62.64
N GLU A 154 -6.39 31.86 61.51
CA GLU A 154 -7.54 31.89 60.58
C GLU A 154 -7.19 31.35 59.17
N LYS A 155 -6.18 30.47 59.08
CA LYS A 155 -5.46 30.12 57.83
C LYS A 155 -6.02 28.92 57.02
N SER A 156 -7.22 28.40 57.29
CA SER A 156 -7.77 27.27 56.50
C SER A 156 -8.40 27.71 55.19
N ASP A 157 -9.14 28.81 55.19
CA ASP A 157 -10.04 29.15 54.08
C ASP A 157 -9.30 29.85 52.94
N GLY A 158 -8.33 30.73 53.26
CA GLY A 158 -7.55 31.42 52.23
C GLY A 158 -6.67 30.48 51.38
N ASN A 159 -6.08 29.45 52.00
CA ASN A 159 -5.32 28.42 51.29
C ASN A 159 -6.22 27.56 50.40
N LYS A 160 -7.47 27.31 50.84
CA LYS A 160 -8.48 26.59 50.05
C LYS A 160 -8.89 27.39 48.81
N VAL A 161 -9.18 28.68 48.95
CA VAL A 161 -9.50 29.58 47.81
C VAL A 161 -8.35 29.62 46.81
N LEU A 162 -7.11 29.82 47.27
CA LEU A 162 -5.94 29.81 46.39
C LEU A 162 -5.79 28.46 45.67
N ALA A 163 -5.94 27.33 46.37
CA ALA A 163 -5.84 26.00 45.76
C ALA A 163 -6.92 25.77 44.69
N MET A 164 -8.16 26.21 44.94
CA MET A 164 -9.25 26.12 43.98
C MET A 164 -8.99 27.01 42.75
N LEU A 165 -8.53 28.25 42.95
CA LEU A 165 -8.15 29.16 41.87
C LEU A 165 -7.01 28.58 41.01
N LEU A 166 -5.97 28.05 41.64
CA LEU A 166 -4.84 27.44 40.94
C LEU A 166 -5.26 26.21 40.11
N LYS A 167 -6.20 25.41 40.64
CA LYS A 167 -6.78 24.29 39.90
C LYS A 167 -7.56 24.78 38.68
N GLU A 168 -8.37 25.82 38.83
CA GLU A 168 -9.16 26.38 37.74
C GLU A 168 -8.28 26.99 36.65
N LEU A 169 -7.28 27.81 37.03
CA LEU A 169 -6.30 28.35 36.08
C LEU A 169 -5.53 27.26 35.34
N ARG A 170 -5.20 26.15 36.01
CA ARG A 170 -4.54 25.01 35.39
C ARG A 170 -5.44 24.31 34.38
N ASN A 171 -6.73 24.13 34.67
CA ASN A 171 -7.70 23.55 33.74
C ASN A 171 -7.80 24.40 32.47
N LYS A 172 -7.94 25.72 32.63
CA LYS A 172 -8.03 26.65 31.48
C LYS A 172 -6.76 26.71 30.67
N THR A 173 -5.59 26.72 31.33
CA THR A 173 -4.30 26.61 30.64
C THR A 173 -4.21 25.30 29.85
N ALA A 174 -4.73 24.20 30.39
CA ALA A 174 -4.79 22.91 29.70
C ALA A 174 -5.70 22.96 28.47
N GLU A 175 -6.85 23.61 28.54
CA GLU A 175 -7.76 23.80 27.40
C GLU A 175 -7.11 24.61 26.28
N ILE A 176 -6.46 25.73 26.62
CA ILE A 176 -5.70 26.56 25.67
C ILE A 176 -4.58 25.72 25.03
N TYR A 177 -3.87 24.93 25.83
CA TYR A 177 -2.80 24.05 25.34
C TYR A 177 -3.34 22.98 24.38
N GLN A 178 -4.51 22.37 24.66
CA GLN A 178 -5.14 21.42 23.75
C GLN A 178 -5.58 22.06 22.43
N GLY A 179 -6.09 23.30 22.49
CA GLY A 179 -6.36 24.11 21.29
C GLY A 179 -5.09 24.33 20.45
N PHE A 180 -4.01 24.75 21.11
CA PHE A 180 -2.70 24.93 20.47
C PHE A 180 -2.16 23.66 19.81
N LEU A 181 -2.25 22.51 20.49
CA LEU A 181 -1.80 21.23 19.91
C LEU A 181 -2.61 20.84 18.67
N ARG A 182 -3.94 21.02 18.70
CA ARG A 182 -4.81 20.72 17.55
C ARG A 182 -4.45 21.59 16.34
N GLU A 183 -4.32 22.89 16.53
CA GLU A 183 -3.95 23.79 15.43
C GLU A 183 -2.59 23.44 14.84
N ARG A 184 -1.59 23.19 15.69
CA ARG A 184 -0.26 22.80 15.24
C ARG A 184 -0.28 21.45 14.51
N ALA A 185 -1.07 20.49 14.99
CA ALA A 185 -1.24 19.20 14.33
C ALA A 185 -1.89 19.34 12.95
N VAL A 186 -2.91 20.19 12.82
CA VAL A 186 -3.55 20.50 11.53
C VAL A 186 -2.53 21.13 10.58
N GLN A 187 -1.82 22.17 11.00
CA GLN A 187 -0.78 22.81 10.17
C GLN A 187 0.31 21.84 9.71
N LEU A 188 0.73 20.92 10.58
CA LEU A 188 1.72 19.90 10.24
C LEU A 188 1.17 18.94 9.17
N VAL A 189 -0.08 18.47 9.34
CA VAL A 189 -0.77 17.58 8.41
C VAL A 189 -1.02 18.24 7.06
N ASP A 190 -1.45 19.50 7.04
CA ASP A 190 -1.60 20.28 5.80
C ASP A 190 -0.25 20.39 5.07
N SER A 191 0.84 20.63 5.81
CA SER A 191 2.18 20.64 5.23
C SER A 191 2.61 19.28 4.67
N PHE A 192 2.07 18.16 5.18
CA PHE A 192 2.33 16.83 4.65
C PHE A 192 1.53 16.58 3.37
N GLU A 193 0.30 17.08 3.28
CA GLU A 193 -0.49 17.06 2.07
C GLU A 193 0.16 17.88 0.95
N GLU A 194 0.56 19.12 1.24
CA GLU A 194 1.24 19.99 0.26
C GLU A 194 2.53 19.34 -0.28
N LYS A 195 3.23 18.56 0.57
CA LYS A 195 4.44 17.82 0.17
C LYS A 195 4.16 16.48 -0.52
N GLY A 196 2.89 16.12 -0.71
CA GLY A 196 2.47 14.87 -1.34
C GLY A 196 2.90 13.63 -0.55
N TYR A 197 2.69 13.65 0.78
CA TYR A 197 3.04 12.52 1.64
C TYR A 197 1.92 11.49 1.82
N PHE A 198 0.69 11.87 1.52
CA PHE A 198 -0.46 10.97 1.55
C PHE A 198 -0.48 10.09 0.29
N PRO A 199 -0.82 8.80 0.42
CA PRO A 199 -0.89 7.88 -0.71
C PRO A 199 -2.04 8.24 -1.65
N VAL A 200 -1.86 7.90 -2.93
CA VAL A 200 -2.87 8.06 -3.98
C VAL A 200 -3.07 6.71 -4.65
N TYR A 201 -4.33 6.24 -4.68
CA TYR A 201 -4.70 4.96 -5.25
C TYR A 201 -5.56 5.18 -6.48
N ASN A 202 -4.98 4.88 -7.65
CA ASN A 202 -5.59 5.19 -8.95
C ASN A 202 -6.73 4.22 -9.33
N TRP A 203 -6.88 3.11 -8.61
CA TRP A 203 -7.93 2.11 -8.84
C TRP A 203 -9.22 2.38 -8.05
N GLU A 204 -9.22 3.35 -7.14
CA GLU A 204 -10.42 3.75 -6.37
C GLU A 204 -11.16 4.89 -7.07
N SER A 205 -12.47 4.99 -6.81
CA SER A 205 -13.28 6.13 -7.24
C SER A 205 -12.79 7.42 -6.59
N ASP A 206 -13.09 8.57 -7.21
CA ASP A 206 -12.66 9.87 -6.67
C ASP A 206 -13.31 10.19 -5.30
N GLU A 207 -14.54 9.71 -5.09
CA GLU A 207 -15.27 9.87 -3.83
C GLU A 207 -14.62 9.05 -2.71
N ASP A 208 -14.33 7.76 -2.98
CA ASP A 208 -13.67 6.88 -2.02
C ASP A 208 -12.26 7.37 -1.68
N ARG A 209 -11.50 7.82 -2.69
CA ARG A 209 -10.16 8.38 -2.50
C ARG A 209 -10.19 9.61 -1.59
N SER A 210 -11.15 10.51 -1.81
CA SER A 210 -11.32 11.71 -0.99
C SER A 210 -11.69 11.37 0.45
N PHE A 211 -12.58 10.39 0.65
CA PHE A 211 -12.94 9.91 1.97
C PHE A 211 -11.77 9.27 2.71
N ARG A 212 -11.01 8.39 2.03
CA ARG A 212 -9.82 7.73 2.57
C ARG A 212 -8.76 8.74 3.01
N ILE A 213 -8.43 9.71 2.14
CA ILE A 213 -7.47 10.77 2.46
C ILE A 213 -7.95 11.58 3.68
N ALA A 214 -9.23 11.96 3.74
CA ALA A 214 -9.78 12.70 4.88
C ALA A 214 -9.70 11.90 6.18
N HIS A 215 -9.98 10.59 6.13
CA HIS A 215 -9.88 9.69 7.26
C HIS A 215 -8.43 9.58 7.76
N THR A 216 -7.49 9.33 6.86
CA THR A 216 -6.05 9.22 7.18
C THR A 216 -5.51 10.52 7.76
N LYS A 217 -5.89 11.68 7.22
CA LYS A 217 -5.54 12.99 7.81
C LYS A 217 -6.03 13.10 9.25
N LYS A 218 -7.29 12.75 9.52
CA LYS A 218 -7.87 12.80 10.87
C LYS A 218 -7.12 11.90 11.86
N LEU A 219 -6.71 10.71 11.42
CA LEU A 219 -5.89 9.79 12.22
C LEU A 219 -4.51 10.40 12.53
N VAL A 220 -3.80 10.88 11.51
CA VAL A 220 -2.49 11.51 11.68
C VAL A 220 -2.58 12.74 12.59
N THR A 221 -3.61 13.59 12.43
CA THR A 221 -3.86 14.74 13.32
C THR A 221 -4.06 14.27 14.75
N SER A 222 -4.84 13.21 14.98
CA SER A 222 -5.10 12.68 16.33
C SER A 222 -3.82 12.16 16.98
N ILE A 223 -2.94 11.49 16.23
CA ILE A 223 -1.62 11.05 16.69
C ILE A 223 -0.75 12.25 17.05
N CYS A 224 -0.68 13.28 16.19
CA CYS A 224 0.09 14.50 16.46
C CYS A 224 -0.41 15.28 17.69
N VAL A 225 -1.71 15.21 17.99
CA VAL A 225 -2.28 15.82 19.22
C VAL A 225 -1.90 15.00 20.45
N ALA A 226 -1.94 13.67 20.37
CA ALA A 226 -1.57 12.77 21.46
C ALA A 226 -0.06 12.83 21.76
N ASP A 227 0.76 12.80 20.71
CA ASP A 227 2.22 12.94 20.77
C ASP A 227 2.71 13.98 19.73
N PRO A 228 2.93 15.24 20.16
CA PRO A 228 3.47 16.30 19.29
C PRO A 228 4.89 16.05 18.77
N ALA A 229 5.57 15.02 19.25
CA ALA A 229 6.89 14.61 18.79
C ALA A 229 6.87 13.42 17.83
N ALA A 230 5.72 12.79 17.57
CA ALA A 230 5.59 11.56 16.79
C ALA A 230 6.29 11.61 15.42
N PHE A 231 6.27 12.78 14.76
CA PHE A 231 6.88 12.98 13.44
C PHE A 231 8.15 13.86 13.47
N ASN A 232 8.63 14.24 14.66
CA ASN A 232 9.83 15.08 14.77
C ASN A 232 11.08 14.29 14.38
N GLY A 233 11.92 14.88 13.53
CA GLY A 233 13.19 14.27 13.09
C GLY A 233 13.05 13.18 12.03
N LEU A 234 11.83 12.83 11.62
CA LEU A 234 11.61 11.90 10.51
C LEU A 234 11.96 12.55 9.17
N LYS A 235 12.66 11.80 8.33
CA LYS A 235 12.92 12.19 6.94
C LYS A 235 11.66 12.00 6.09
N ALA A 236 11.54 12.73 4.99
CA ALA A 236 10.41 12.66 4.06
C ALA A 236 9.97 11.22 3.71
N LYS A 237 10.94 10.34 3.42
CA LYS A 237 10.66 8.93 3.11
C LYS A 237 10.05 8.16 4.29
N GLN A 238 10.52 8.38 5.51
CA GLN A 238 9.99 7.74 6.72
C GLN A 238 8.57 8.24 7.01
N THR A 239 8.33 9.55 6.88
CA THR A 239 6.99 10.13 7.03
C THR A 239 6.01 9.54 6.02
N LYS A 240 6.39 9.42 4.75
CA LYS A 240 5.58 8.77 3.70
C LYS A 240 5.23 7.33 4.03
N ILE A 241 6.20 6.55 4.51
CA ILE A 241 5.98 5.15 4.88
C ILE A 241 5.00 5.04 6.05
N ILE A 242 5.20 5.82 7.12
CA ILE A 242 4.31 5.77 8.29
C ILE A 242 2.89 6.19 7.92
N ILE A 243 2.72 7.27 7.15
CA ILE A 243 1.39 7.71 6.69
C ILE A 243 0.74 6.64 5.81
N GLY A 244 1.49 6.04 4.88
CA GLY A 244 0.97 4.96 4.03
C GLY A 244 0.58 3.70 4.82
N LEU A 245 1.32 3.35 5.87
CA LEU A 245 0.96 2.24 6.76
C LEU A 245 -0.30 2.56 7.57
N LEU A 246 -0.40 3.77 8.13
CA LEU A 246 -1.60 4.22 8.86
C LEU A 246 -2.84 4.22 7.95
N ASP A 247 -2.68 4.64 6.70
CA ASP A 247 -3.76 4.60 5.71
C ASP A 247 -4.26 3.17 5.49
N ARG A 248 -3.36 2.24 5.17
CA ARG A 248 -3.68 0.83 4.93
C ARG A 248 -4.28 0.16 6.17
N LEU A 249 -3.73 0.43 7.36
CA LEU A 249 -4.23 -0.10 8.64
C LEU A 249 -5.58 0.49 9.07
N SER A 250 -5.99 1.60 8.45
CA SER A 250 -7.28 2.22 8.74
C SER A 250 -8.42 1.57 7.95
N THR A 251 -8.10 0.85 6.88
CA THR A 251 -9.06 0.13 6.04
C THR A 251 -9.17 -1.33 6.45
N SER A 252 -10.23 -1.66 7.17
CA SER A 252 -10.48 -2.98 7.80
C SER A 252 -10.23 -4.21 6.92
N SER A 253 -10.46 -4.15 5.60
CA SER A 253 -10.24 -5.27 4.68
C SER A 253 -8.78 -5.52 4.32
N GLU A 254 -7.90 -4.53 4.50
CA GLU A 254 -6.47 -4.59 4.14
C GLU A 254 -5.57 -4.86 5.36
N ASN A 255 -6.13 -4.78 6.56
CA ASN A 255 -5.40 -4.90 7.83
C ASN A 255 -4.74 -6.26 7.99
N ASP A 256 -5.51 -7.34 7.85
CA ASP A 256 -5.01 -8.70 8.08
C ASP A 256 -3.88 -9.04 7.10
N SER A 257 -4.06 -8.72 5.80
CA SER A 257 -3.04 -8.98 4.79
C SER A 257 -1.76 -8.17 4.99
N LEU A 258 -1.86 -6.90 5.43
CA LEU A 258 -0.67 -6.11 5.72
C LEU A 258 0.06 -6.62 6.97
N ILE A 259 -0.69 -7.03 8.01
CA ILE A 259 -0.12 -7.62 9.22
C ILE A 259 0.63 -8.90 8.87
N ASP A 260 0.02 -9.81 8.10
CA ASP A 260 0.65 -11.05 7.66
C ASP A 260 1.97 -10.78 6.90
N ILE A 261 1.99 -9.76 6.02
CA ILE A 261 3.19 -9.36 5.29
C ILE A 261 4.27 -8.83 6.24
N LEU A 262 3.90 -7.97 7.18
CA LEU A 262 4.84 -7.38 8.13
C LEU A 262 5.41 -8.44 9.08
N GLU A 263 4.58 -9.34 9.59
CA GLU A 263 5.02 -10.49 10.39
C GLU A 263 5.97 -11.36 9.58
N GLY A 264 5.64 -11.69 8.33
CA GLY A 264 6.51 -12.45 7.44
C GLY A 264 7.87 -11.78 7.18
N VAL A 265 7.93 -10.45 7.15
CA VAL A 265 9.18 -9.68 7.02
C VAL A 265 9.95 -9.64 8.36
N LEU A 266 9.26 -9.52 9.49
CA LEU A 266 9.88 -9.48 10.83
C LEU A 266 10.46 -10.84 11.25
N ASP A 267 9.89 -11.94 10.77
CA ASP A 267 10.36 -13.30 11.02
C ASP A 267 11.64 -13.66 10.23
N LEU A 268 12.02 -12.82 9.25
CA LEU A 268 13.26 -13.02 8.50
C LEU A 268 14.48 -12.78 9.38
N ASN A 269 15.43 -13.72 9.33
CA ASN A 269 16.75 -13.49 9.92
C ASN A 269 17.55 -12.46 9.10
N LYS A 270 18.70 -12.02 9.62
CA LYS A 270 19.53 -10.98 8.97
C LYS A 270 19.92 -11.33 7.53
N GLU A 271 20.35 -12.57 7.30
CA GLU A 271 20.80 -13.04 5.98
C GLU A 271 19.63 -13.04 4.98
N GLN A 272 18.46 -13.50 5.42
CA GLN A 272 17.23 -13.50 4.62
C GLN A 272 16.73 -12.08 4.32
N MET A 273 16.82 -11.17 5.29
CA MET A 273 16.46 -9.75 5.11
C MET A 273 17.36 -9.07 4.07
N ASP A 274 18.67 -9.29 4.15
CA ASP A 274 19.65 -8.74 3.21
C ASP A 274 19.40 -9.29 1.79
N GLU A 275 19.11 -10.59 1.66
CA GLU A 275 18.76 -11.21 0.38
C GLU A 275 17.43 -10.67 -0.17
N PHE A 276 16.38 -10.55 0.65
CA PHE A 276 15.09 -10.00 0.24
C PHE A 276 15.22 -8.56 -0.27
N ALA A 277 15.98 -7.73 0.45
CA ALA A 277 16.28 -6.36 0.02
C ALA A 277 17.06 -6.33 -1.31
N SER A 278 18.05 -7.21 -1.48
CA SER A 278 18.80 -7.39 -2.73
C SER A 278 17.88 -7.78 -3.89
N GLN A 279 16.94 -8.71 -3.69
CA GLN A 279 16.00 -9.14 -4.73
C GLN A 279 15.03 -8.02 -5.15
N ILE A 280 14.42 -7.31 -4.20
CA ILE A 280 13.50 -6.18 -4.50
C ILE A 280 14.25 -5.00 -5.14
N SER A 281 15.55 -4.86 -4.90
CA SER A 281 16.36 -3.83 -5.57
C SER A 281 16.66 -4.15 -7.03
N LYS A 282 16.72 -5.43 -7.40
CA LYS A 282 17.07 -5.91 -8.74
C LYS A 282 15.85 -6.16 -9.62
N SER A 283 14.73 -6.53 -9.02
CA SER A 283 13.46 -6.77 -9.70
C SER A 283 12.33 -6.10 -8.94
N LYS A 284 11.35 -5.56 -9.66
CA LYS A 284 10.18 -4.98 -9.01
C LYS A 284 9.34 -6.09 -8.35
N LEU A 285 8.78 -5.78 -7.19
CA LEU A 285 8.01 -6.73 -6.38
C LEU A 285 6.78 -7.28 -7.14
N ASP A 286 6.16 -6.47 -8.00
CA ASP A 286 5.06 -6.87 -8.89
C ASP A 286 5.45 -8.04 -9.81
N TYR A 287 6.62 -8.00 -10.44
CA TYR A 287 7.13 -9.09 -11.29
C TYR A 287 7.46 -10.35 -10.49
N ILE A 288 8.00 -10.20 -9.27
CA ILE A 288 8.28 -11.34 -8.38
C ILE A 288 6.97 -12.04 -8.00
N ILE A 289 5.97 -11.28 -7.55
CA ILE A 289 4.65 -11.79 -7.17
C ILE A 289 3.97 -12.45 -8.37
N SER A 290 3.99 -11.78 -9.54
CA SER A 290 3.39 -12.31 -10.77
C SER A 290 4.00 -13.66 -11.15
N THR A 291 5.34 -13.75 -11.20
CA THR A 291 6.06 -14.98 -11.58
C THR A 291 5.75 -16.14 -10.65
N ILE A 292 5.79 -15.92 -9.33
CA ILE A 292 5.45 -16.94 -8.33
C ILE A 292 3.98 -17.35 -8.48
N GLY A 293 3.09 -16.37 -8.68
CA GLY A 293 1.66 -16.59 -8.93
C GLY A 293 1.39 -17.42 -10.18
N HIS A 294 2.11 -17.21 -11.28
CA HIS A 294 1.99 -18.00 -12.50
C HIS A 294 2.38 -19.46 -12.27
N ILE A 295 3.50 -19.72 -11.61
CA ILE A 295 3.94 -21.09 -11.28
C ILE A 295 2.89 -21.79 -10.43
N HIS A 296 2.35 -21.11 -9.42
CA HIS A 296 1.33 -21.67 -8.53
C HIS A 296 0.01 -21.97 -9.27
N LYS A 297 -0.47 -21.04 -10.10
CA LYS A 297 -1.68 -21.23 -10.91
C LYS A 297 -1.54 -22.42 -11.87
N ARG A 298 -0.37 -22.57 -12.52
CA ARG A 298 -0.07 -23.69 -13.40
C ARG A 298 -0.05 -25.03 -12.66
N ASP A 299 0.59 -25.09 -11.49
CA ASP A 299 0.56 -26.29 -10.65
C ASP A 299 -0.89 -26.65 -10.26
N LEU A 300 -1.68 -25.66 -9.83
CA LEU A 300 -3.08 -25.87 -9.49
C LEU A 300 -3.91 -26.42 -10.66
N VAL A 301 -3.69 -25.93 -11.89
CA VAL A 301 -4.32 -26.47 -13.10
C VAL A 301 -3.96 -27.94 -13.30
N VAL A 302 -2.68 -28.32 -13.19
CA VAL A 302 -2.26 -29.73 -13.31
C VAL A 302 -2.93 -30.59 -12.25
N GLN A 303 -2.96 -30.15 -10.99
CA GLN A 303 -3.59 -30.92 -9.91
C GLN A 303 -5.10 -31.08 -10.12
N LYS A 304 -5.80 -30.01 -10.57
CA LYS A 304 -7.23 -30.07 -10.92
C LYS A 304 -7.51 -31.01 -12.09
N MET A 305 -6.70 -30.98 -13.15
CA MET A 305 -6.86 -31.89 -14.29
C MET A 305 -6.59 -33.35 -13.89
N LYS A 306 -5.57 -33.61 -13.05
CA LYS A 306 -5.32 -34.95 -12.49
C LYS A 306 -6.53 -35.47 -11.71
N TYR A 307 -7.13 -34.63 -10.87
CA TYR A 307 -8.34 -34.97 -10.12
C TYR A 307 -9.54 -35.21 -11.06
N LEU A 308 -9.74 -34.34 -12.05
CA LEU A 308 -10.79 -34.46 -13.06
C LEU A 308 -10.71 -35.80 -13.80
N PHE A 309 -9.51 -36.24 -14.21
CA PHE A 309 -9.34 -37.52 -14.90
C PHE A 309 -9.41 -38.73 -13.96
N LYS A 310 -9.19 -38.55 -12.67
CA LYS A 310 -9.30 -39.63 -11.70
C LYS A 310 -10.76 -39.90 -11.33
N GLU A 311 -11.51 -38.86 -10.99
CA GLU A 311 -12.86 -38.98 -10.43
C GLU A 311 -13.98 -38.83 -11.48
N HIS A 312 -13.76 -38.03 -12.53
CA HIS A 312 -14.82 -37.64 -13.49
C HIS A 312 -14.55 -38.09 -14.93
N ALA A 313 -13.58 -38.98 -15.18
CA ALA A 313 -13.16 -39.36 -16.54
C ALA A 313 -14.27 -39.86 -17.47
N LYS A 314 -15.35 -40.44 -16.92
CA LYS A 314 -16.50 -40.93 -17.70
C LYS A 314 -17.43 -39.82 -18.18
N GLU A 315 -17.45 -38.70 -17.46
CA GLU A 315 -18.37 -37.57 -17.69
C GLU A 315 -17.73 -36.43 -18.49
N VAL A 316 -16.40 -36.43 -18.57
CA VAL A 316 -15.62 -35.44 -19.32
C VAL A 316 -15.70 -35.73 -20.81
N LEU A 317 -16.17 -34.74 -21.56
CA LEU A 317 -16.28 -34.80 -23.00
C LEU A 317 -15.02 -34.23 -23.67
N GLU A 318 -14.78 -34.72 -24.88
CA GLU A 318 -13.84 -34.17 -25.86
C GLU A 318 -14.11 -32.67 -26.09
N THR A 319 -15.35 -32.39 -26.52
CA THR A 319 -15.92 -31.07 -26.75
C THR A 319 -17.25 -31.00 -25.97
N PRO A 320 -17.50 -29.94 -25.19
CA PRO A 320 -16.71 -28.72 -25.06
C PRO A 320 -15.64 -28.74 -23.96
N ASP A 321 -15.61 -29.77 -23.09
CA ASP A 321 -14.86 -29.71 -21.83
C ASP A 321 -13.34 -29.63 -22.03
N LEU A 322 -12.72 -30.70 -22.57
CA LEU A 322 -11.27 -30.76 -22.76
C LEU A 322 -10.77 -29.67 -23.72
N GLN A 323 -11.55 -29.43 -24.78
CA GLN A 323 -11.26 -28.37 -25.73
C GLN A 323 -11.04 -27.01 -25.04
N GLY A 324 -12.04 -26.52 -24.29
CA GLY A 324 -11.92 -25.22 -23.65
C GLY A 324 -10.79 -25.17 -22.62
N ILE A 325 -10.54 -26.29 -21.92
CA ILE A 325 -9.45 -26.36 -20.93
C ILE A 325 -8.09 -26.19 -21.60
N ILE A 326 -7.87 -26.83 -22.74
CA ILE A 326 -6.59 -26.76 -23.48
C ILE A 326 -6.42 -25.40 -24.13
N GLU A 327 -7.47 -24.84 -24.73
CA GLU A 327 -7.44 -23.49 -25.32
C GLU A 327 -7.06 -22.43 -24.26
N ALA A 328 -7.53 -22.57 -23.02
CA ALA A 328 -7.18 -21.71 -21.90
C ALA A 328 -5.78 -21.99 -21.30
N ASN A 329 -5.25 -23.20 -21.46
CA ASN A 329 -4.01 -23.69 -20.82
C ASN A 329 -3.02 -24.31 -21.81
N THR A 330 -2.78 -23.65 -22.94
CA THR A 330 -1.88 -24.12 -23.99
C THR A 330 -0.44 -24.35 -23.53
N TRP A 331 -0.05 -23.72 -22.42
CA TRP A 331 1.24 -23.92 -21.77
C TRP A 331 1.50 -25.35 -21.29
N LEU A 332 0.49 -26.22 -21.25
CA LEU A 332 0.68 -27.65 -21.00
C LEU A 332 1.56 -28.33 -22.06
N PHE A 333 1.74 -27.72 -23.23
CA PHE A 333 2.44 -28.31 -24.37
C PHE A 333 3.77 -27.61 -24.72
N GLY A 334 4.38 -26.87 -23.78
CA GLY A 334 5.67 -26.17 -23.96
C GLY A 334 5.92 -25.04 -22.94
N PRO A 335 7.13 -24.47 -22.82
CA PRO A 335 7.45 -23.51 -21.74
C PRO A 335 7.54 -22.02 -22.15
N GLN A 336 7.60 -21.66 -23.44
CA GLN A 336 7.88 -20.30 -23.92
C GLN A 336 6.71 -19.80 -24.79
N TYR A 337 6.00 -18.74 -24.36
CA TYR A 337 4.88 -18.19 -25.11
C TYR A 337 4.90 -16.67 -25.11
N THR A 338 4.78 -16.11 -26.30
CA THR A 338 4.54 -14.68 -26.54
C THR A 338 3.13 -14.53 -27.13
N THR A 339 2.56 -13.36 -26.90
CA THR A 339 1.21 -12.90 -27.19
C THR A 339 0.64 -13.34 -28.55
N ILE A 340 -0.64 -13.69 -28.51
CA ILE A 340 -1.55 -14.03 -29.61
C ILE A 340 -1.60 -12.86 -30.62
N GLY A 341 -1.41 -13.16 -31.91
CA GLY A 341 -1.52 -12.21 -33.01
C GLY A 341 -2.39 -12.75 -34.14
N ALA A 342 -2.80 -11.85 -35.07
CA ALA A 342 -3.73 -12.16 -36.17
C ALA A 342 -3.27 -13.27 -37.15
N GLU A 343 -1.98 -13.63 -37.15
CA GLU A 343 -1.44 -14.75 -37.96
C GLU A 343 -1.89 -16.13 -37.44
N GLU A 344 -2.23 -16.27 -36.15
CA GLU A 344 -2.72 -17.52 -35.56
C GLU A 344 -4.18 -17.79 -35.96
N ASP A 345 -5.00 -16.75 -36.15
CA ASP A 345 -6.37 -16.88 -36.64
C ASP A 345 -6.38 -17.42 -38.07
N ASP A 346 -5.49 -16.94 -38.94
CA ASP A 346 -5.40 -17.43 -40.32
C ASP A 346 -4.85 -18.87 -40.38
N PHE A 347 -3.87 -19.21 -39.53
CA PHE A 347 -3.35 -20.58 -39.39
C PHE A 347 -4.42 -21.54 -38.83
N SER A 348 -5.12 -21.14 -37.77
CA SER A 348 -6.19 -21.92 -37.13
C SER A 348 -7.40 -22.05 -38.05
N ASN A 349 -7.76 -21.01 -38.79
CA ASN A 349 -8.84 -21.04 -39.77
C ASN A 349 -8.45 -21.89 -40.99
N THR A 350 -7.22 -21.80 -41.48
CA THR A 350 -6.71 -22.63 -42.58
C THR A 350 -6.70 -24.10 -42.19
N ALA A 351 -6.25 -24.42 -40.98
CA ALA A 351 -6.33 -25.75 -40.40
C ALA A 351 -7.78 -26.27 -40.25
N ARG A 352 -8.69 -25.43 -39.73
CA ARG A 352 -10.13 -25.75 -39.63
C ARG A 352 -10.78 -25.96 -40.99
N ASN A 353 -10.37 -25.18 -41.99
CA ASN A 353 -10.87 -25.29 -43.36
C ASN A 353 -10.37 -26.57 -44.05
N LEU A 354 -9.09 -26.93 -43.87
CA LEU A 354 -8.50 -28.18 -44.36
C LEU A 354 -9.23 -29.43 -43.84
N ARG A 355 -9.67 -29.39 -42.59
CA ARG A 355 -10.52 -30.42 -42.00
C ARG A 355 -11.86 -30.55 -42.73
N ASN A 356 -12.50 -29.42 -43.07
CA ASN A 356 -13.83 -29.40 -43.67
C ASN A 356 -13.83 -29.73 -45.17
N SER A 357 -12.76 -29.40 -45.90
CA SER A 357 -12.71 -29.54 -47.37
C SER A 357 -12.21 -30.91 -47.87
N ASP A 358 -11.31 -31.58 -47.14
CA ASP A 358 -10.63 -32.80 -47.61
C ASP A 358 -10.88 -34.06 -46.77
N ILE A 359 -11.60 -33.96 -45.63
CA ILE A 359 -11.88 -35.08 -44.71
C ILE A 359 -13.41 -35.24 -44.52
N GLU A 360 -14.19 -35.00 -45.57
CA GLU A 360 -15.66 -35.09 -45.52
C GLU A 360 -16.21 -36.50 -45.82
N ILE A 361 -15.36 -37.54 -45.85
CA ILE A 361 -15.82 -38.91 -46.09
C ILE A 361 -15.26 -39.82 -44.99
N LEU A 362 -16.17 -40.28 -44.13
CA LEU A 362 -16.07 -41.38 -43.13
C LEU A 362 -16.45 -40.94 -41.70
N ASP A 363 -17.52 -40.18 -41.54
CA ASP A 363 -18.25 -40.13 -40.28
C ASP A 363 -19.09 -41.42 -40.14
N GLY A 364 -18.52 -42.38 -39.44
CA GLY A 364 -19.09 -43.71 -39.18
C GLY A 364 -18.34 -44.40 -38.04
N ASP A 365 -18.24 -43.73 -36.90
CA ASP A 365 -17.62 -44.26 -35.68
C ASP A 365 -18.42 -45.44 -35.10
N ASP A 366 -18.04 -46.67 -35.46
CA ASP A 366 -18.28 -47.84 -34.60
C ASP A 366 -17.13 -47.92 -33.57
N ILE A 367 -17.29 -47.19 -32.46
CA ILE A 367 -16.45 -47.36 -31.25
C ILE A 367 -16.75 -48.74 -30.67
N SER A 368 -15.76 -49.62 -30.63
CA SER A 368 -15.93 -50.95 -30.06
C SER A 368 -16.06 -50.88 -28.54
N THR A 369 -16.91 -51.72 -27.92
CA THR A 369 -17.04 -51.78 -26.45
C THR A 369 -15.71 -52.10 -25.75
N SER A 370 -14.74 -52.70 -26.47
CA SER A 370 -13.39 -52.97 -25.97
C SER A 370 -12.47 -51.75 -25.84
N ASP A 371 -12.82 -50.60 -26.44
CA ASP A 371 -12.00 -49.38 -26.40
C ASP A 371 -12.43 -48.39 -25.29
N LEU A 372 -13.54 -48.70 -24.59
CA LEU A 372 -14.07 -47.92 -23.46
C LEU A 372 -13.52 -48.42 -22.12
N ILE A 373 -13.37 -47.53 -21.15
CA ILE A 373 -13.11 -47.92 -19.76
C ILE A 373 -14.37 -48.61 -19.17
N GLU A 374 -14.15 -49.61 -18.31
CA GLU A 374 -15.19 -50.46 -17.72
C GLU A 374 -16.34 -49.63 -17.08
N GLY A 375 -17.56 -49.85 -17.58
CA GLY A 375 -18.77 -49.14 -17.15
C GLY A 375 -18.98 -47.73 -17.72
N ALA A 376 -18.43 -47.41 -18.90
CA ALA A 376 -18.81 -46.22 -19.69
C ALA A 376 -19.89 -46.57 -20.72
N THR A 377 -20.87 -45.69 -20.94
CA THR A 377 -21.98 -45.88 -21.89
C THR A 377 -21.67 -45.29 -23.27
N ILE A 378 -22.35 -45.79 -24.31
CA ILE A 378 -22.17 -45.39 -25.73
C ILE A 378 -22.90 -44.07 -26.06
N GLU A 379 -23.87 -43.66 -25.24
CA GLU A 379 -24.61 -42.40 -25.44
C GLU A 379 -23.67 -41.19 -25.26
N GLY A 380 -23.37 -40.51 -26.36
CA GLY A 380 -22.42 -39.41 -26.45
C GLY A 380 -21.27 -39.63 -27.44
N ALA A 381 -21.18 -40.81 -28.07
CA ALA A 381 -20.14 -41.17 -29.05
C ALA A 381 -20.28 -40.52 -30.46
N LYS A 382 -21.14 -39.51 -30.62
CA LYS A 382 -21.31 -38.76 -31.88
C LYS A 382 -21.11 -37.26 -31.60
N GLY A 383 -19.86 -36.87 -31.41
CA GLY A 383 -19.45 -35.49 -31.15
C GLY A 383 -18.40 -35.09 -32.17
N GLN A 384 -18.74 -34.10 -32.99
CA GLN A 384 -18.02 -33.66 -34.18
C GLN A 384 -16.63 -33.07 -33.84
N VAL A 385 -15.60 -33.80 -34.28
CA VAL A 385 -14.12 -33.58 -34.36
C VAL A 385 -13.41 -32.68 -33.34
N ASP A 386 -12.28 -33.25 -32.97
CA ASP A 386 -11.31 -32.93 -31.93
C ASP A 386 -10.53 -31.63 -32.20
N LEU A 387 -10.31 -30.87 -31.12
CA LEU A 387 -9.74 -29.53 -31.09
C LEU A 387 -8.42 -29.39 -31.87
N PHE A 388 -8.41 -28.56 -32.91
CA PHE A 388 -7.20 -28.15 -33.64
C PHE A 388 -6.54 -26.95 -32.95
N LEU A 389 -5.73 -27.18 -31.91
CA LEU A 389 -4.88 -26.11 -31.36
C LEU A 389 -3.64 -25.97 -32.23
N ALA A 390 -3.56 -24.88 -32.99
CA ALA A 390 -2.55 -24.65 -34.01
C ALA A 390 -1.68 -23.47 -33.59
N ARG A 391 -0.49 -23.71 -33.02
CA ARG A 391 0.37 -22.63 -32.47
C ARG A 391 1.68 -22.49 -33.20
N LYS A 392 1.98 -21.26 -33.65
CA LYS A 392 3.23 -20.87 -34.30
C LYS A 392 4.21 -20.33 -33.25
N MET A 393 5.43 -20.86 -33.21
CA MET A 393 6.51 -20.28 -32.40
C MET A 393 7.82 -20.22 -33.18
N VAL A 394 8.59 -19.16 -33.00
CA VAL A 394 9.96 -19.10 -33.54
C VAL A 394 10.88 -19.82 -32.56
N THR A 395 11.54 -20.87 -33.02
CA THR A 395 12.48 -21.68 -32.25
C THR A 395 13.82 -21.71 -32.98
N ILE A 396 14.91 -21.88 -32.24
CA ILE A 396 16.25 -22.02 -32.82
C ILE A 396 16.60 -23.51 -32.85
N ASP A 397 17.03 -24.00 -34.00
CA ASP A 397 17.63 -25.32 -34.08
C ASP A 397 19.01 -25.27 -33.44
N HIS A 398 19.21 -25.96 -32.32
CA HIS A 398 20.49 -25.93 -31.61
C HIS A 398 21.67 -26.47 -32.42
N SER A 399 21.41 -27.31 -33.44
CA SER A 399 22.44 -27.89 -34.30
C SER A 399 22.84 -26.98 -35.45
N THR A 400 21.89 -26.28 -36.08
CA THR A 400 22.17 -25.38 -37.22
C THR A 400 22.24 -23.90 -36.83
N GLN A 401 21.80 -23.54 -35.61
CA GLN A 401 21.60 -22.16 -35.12
C GLN A 401 20.62 -21.34 -35.97
N GLU A 402 19.79 -22.00 -36.79
CA GLU A 402 18.79 -21.34 -37.63
C GLU A 402 17.46 -21.22 -36.91
N GLU A 403 16.79 -20.10 -37.12
CA GLU A 403 15.41 -19.89 -36.68
C GLU A 403 14.44 -20.63 -37.60
N PHE A 404 13.56 -21.41 -36.99
CA PHE A 404 12.47 -22.09 -37.66
C PHE A 404 11.16 -21.85 -36.93
N ILE A 405 10.06 -21.90 -37.66
CA ILE A 405 8.72 -21.78 -37.13
C ILE A 405 8.25 -23.18 -36.73
N LYS A 406 8.05 -23.42 -35.44
CA LYS A 406 7.43 -24.64 -34.94
C LYS A 406 5.93 -24.45 -34.81
N CYS A 407 5.17 -25.32 -35.47
CA CYS A 407 3.73 -25.43 -35.42
C CYS A 407 3.36 -26.68 -34.62
N THR A 408 2.62 -26.54 -33.52
CA THR A 408 2.10 -27.70 -32.78
C THR A 408 0.61 -27.84 -33.04
N ILE A 409 0.18 -29.06 -33.34
CA ILE A 409 -1.20 -29.48 -33.58
C ILE A 409 -1.51 -30.58 -32.60
N ILE A 410 -2.60 -30.45 -31.88
CA ILE A 410 -2.94 -31.36 -30.78
C ILE A 410 -4.21 -32.09 -31.17
N GLU A 411 -4.15 -33.40 -31.30
CA GLU A 411 -5.33 -34.25 -31.45
C GLU A 411 -5.61 -34.85 -30.07
N ILE A 412 -6.74 -34.53 -29.47
CA ILE A 412 -7.13 -35.09 -28.18
C ILE A 412 -8.11 -36.25 -28.36
N LYS A 413 -8.22 -37.08 -27.31
CA LYS A 413 -9.33 -38.00 -27.13
C LYS A 413 -9.86 -37.87 -25.72
N ARG A 414 -11.19 -37.98 -25.58
CA ARG A 414 -11.88 -37.99 -24.27
C ARG A 414 -11.25 -38.98 -23.28
N PRO A 415 -11.24 -38.68 -21.96
CA PRO A 415 -10.46 -39.45 -21.00
C PRO A 415 -10.90 -40.93 -20.87
N SER A 416 -12.17 -41.20 -21.19
CA SER A 416 -12.78 -42.53 -21.15
C SER A 416 -12.45 -43.44 -22.34
N VAL A 417 -11.72 -42.94 -23.35
CA VAL A 417 -11.34 -43.70 -24.55
C VAL A 417 -9.84 -43.98 -24.57
N ALA A 418 -9.48 -45.23 -24.80
CA ALA A 418 -8.08 -45.62 -25.00
C ALA A 418 -7.61 -45.34 -26.44
N LEU A 419 -6.37 -44.87 -26.60
CA LEU A 419 -5.76 -44.62 -27.90
C LEU A 419 -5.53 -45.93 -28.67
N ASN A 420 -5.89 -45.97 -29.95
CA ASN A 420 -5.70 -47.12 -30.82
C ASN A 420 -5.20 -46.69 -32.22
N LYS A 421 -4.92 -47.65 -33.08
CA LYS A 421 -4.40 -47.47 -34.44
C LYS A 421 -5.28 -46.58 -35.32
N LYS A 422 -6.59 -46.53 -35.07
CA LYS A 422 -7.49 -45.63 -35.82
C LYS A 422 -7.19 -44.17 -35.49
N HIS A 423 -7.00 -43.87 -34.19
CA HIS A 423 -6.62 -42.53 -33.74
C HIS A 423 -5.21 -42.15 -34.21
N LEU A 424 -4.26 -43.09 -34.21
CA LEU A 424 -2.94 -42.84 -34.79
C LEU A 424 -3.04 -42.53 -36.28
N ALA A 425 -3.78 -43.34 -37.05
CA ALA A 425 -3.97 -43.10 -38.47
C ALA A 425 -4.66 -41.74 -38.74
N GLN A 426 -5.51 -41.25 -37.83
CA GLN A 426 -6.09 -39.91 -37.92
C GLN A 426 -5.00 -38.83 -37.78
N ALA A 427 -4.14 -38.93 -36.76
CA ALA A 427 -3.02 -38.00 -36.58
C ALA A 427 -2.05 -38.02 -37.79
N GLU A 428 -1.77 -39.19 -38.36
CA GLU A 428 -0.93 -39.32 -39.56
C GLU A 428 -1.57 -38.70 -40.81
N ARG A 429 -2.89 -38.84 -40.98
CA ARG A 429 -3.61 -38.16 -42.05
C ARG A 429 -3.48 -36.64 -41.94
N TYR A 430 -3.52 -36.07 -40.74
CA TYR A 430 -3.24 -34.64 -40.58
C TYR A 430 -1.82 -34.28 -41.00
N ALA A 431 -0.83 -35.09 -40.63
CA ALA A 431 0.55 -34.87 -41.08
C ALA A 431 0.64 -34.87 -42.62
N GLU A 432 -0.03 -35.81 -43.31
CA GLU A 432 -0.07 -35.86 -44.77
C GLU A 432 -0.76 -34.64 -45.40
N VAL A 433 -1.85 -34.16 -44.82
CA VAL A 433 -2.57 -32.97 -45.30
C VAL A 433 -1.71 -31.73 -45.16
N LEU A 434 -1.04 -31.56 -44.00
CA LEU A 434 -0.15 -30.43 -43.75
C LEU A 434 1.05 -30.41 -44.68
N ASP A 435 1.60 -31.58 -45.01
CA ASP A 435 2.74 -31.67 -45.91
C ASP A 435 2.38 -31.26 -47.35
N LYS A 436 1.18 -31.63 -47.80
CA LYS A 436 0.70 -31.34 -49.17
C LYS A 436 0.12 -29.93 -49.31
N HIS A 437 -0.23 -29.26 -48.21
CA HIS A 437 -0.94 -27.99 -48.28
C HIS A 437 0.00 -26.82 -48.65
N PRO A 438 -0.29 -26.04 -49.71
CA PRO A 438 0.60 -24.98 -50.18
C PRO A 438 0.91 -23.90 -49.13
N ALA A 439 -0.01 -23.60 -48.22
CA ALA A 439 0.20 -22.60 -47.17
C ALA A 439 1.19 -23.06 -46.07
N PHE A 440 1.52 -24.36 -46.01
CA PHE A 440 2.33 -24.98 -44.95
C PHE A 440 3.58 -25.66 -45.47
N ASN A 441 3.91 -25.51 -46.76
CA ASN A 441 5.05 -26.12 -47.43
C ASN A 441 6.32 -25.25 -47.40
N ASP A 442 6.52 -24.46 -46.33
CA ASP A 442 7.74 -23.68 -46.12
C ASP A 442 8.80 -24.56 -45.40
N GLU A 443 10.03 -24.58 -45.92
CA GLU A 443 11.16 -25.36 -45.39
C GLU A 443 11.53 -24.98 -43.95
N ARG A 444 11.24 -23.74 -43.52
CA ARG A 444 11.46 -23.26 -42.16
C ARG A 444 10.30 -23.57 -41.22
N MET A 445 9.20 -24.14 -41.69
CA MET A 445 8.07 -24.52 -40.83
C MET A 445 8.16 -25.99 -40.45
N ARG A 446 8.28 -26.29 -39.16
CA ARG A 446 8.26 -27.66 -38.62
C ARG A 446 6.96 -27.92 -37.87
N PHE A 447 6.36 -29.10 -38.05
CA PHE A 447 5.06 -29.43 -37.47
C PHE A 447 5.19 -30.59 -36.47
N ASP A 448 4.62 -30.42 -35.28
CA ASP A 448 4.44 -31.48 -34.30
C ASP A 448 2.93 -31.79 -34.19
N VAL A 449 2.50 -32.93 -34.73
CA VAL A 449 1.15 -33.45 -34.53
C VAL A 449 1.17 -34.37 -33.31
N VAL A 450 0.47 -33.99 -32.24
CA VAL A 450 0.51 -34.67 -30.94
C VAL A 450 -0.85 -35.29 -30.65
N LEU A 451 -0.94 -36.62 -30.74
CA LEU A 451 -2.08 -37.39 -30.29
C LEU A 451 -2.02 -37.57 -28.77
N VAL A 452 -3.06 -37.13 -28.06
CA VAL A 452 -3.14 -37.11 -26.60
C VAL A 452 -4.33 -37.93 -26.11
N GLY A 453 -4.07 -38.80 -25.13
CA GLY A 453 -5.12 -39.58 -24.47
C GLY A 453 -4.72 -40.03 -23.07
N THR A 454 -5.59 -40.75 -22.36
CA THR A 454 -5.27 -41.22 -21.00
C THR A 454 -4.36 -42.45 -21.02
N LYS A 455 -4.63 -43.39 -21.92
CA LYS A 455 -3.86 -44.63 -22.07
C LYS A 455 -3.93 -45.16 -23.51
N ILE A 456 -2.98 -46.02 -23.87
CA ILE A 456 -3.01 -46.79 -25.12
C ILE A 456 -3.82 -48.08 -24.89
N SER A 457 -4.63 -48.48 -25.86
CA SER A 457 -5.45 -49.70 -25.82
C SER A 457 -4.56 -50.93 -25.73
N GLN A 458 -4.91 -51.89 -24.86
CA GLN A 458 -4.14 -53.14 -24.68
C GLN A 458 -4.16 -54.02 -25.94
N ASN A 459 -5.20 -53.88 -26.75
CA ASN A 459 -5.34 -54.59 -28.02
C ASN A 459 -4.52 -53.94 -29.15
N ASP A 460 -3.90 -52.78 -28.91
CA ASP A 460 -3.09 -52.06 -29.89
C ASP A 460 -1.59 -52.32 -29.70
N THR A 461 -1.01 -53.06 -30.63
CA THR A 461 0.44 -53.32 -30.68
C THR A 461 1.19 -52.35 -31.58
N GLN A 462 0.50 -51.59 -32.44
CA GLN A 462 1.11 -50.73 -33.45
C GLN A 462 1.71 -49.48 -32.81
N ILE A 463 0.95 -48.77 -31.99
CA ILE A 463 1.43 -47.55 -31.31
C ILE A 463 2.63 -47.90 -30.43
N THR A 464 2.49 -48.95 -29.60
CA THR A 464 3.53 -49.40 -28.68
C THR A 464 4.81 -49.83 -29.40
N ARG A 465 4.69 -50.52 -30.55
CA ARG A 465 5.85 -50.90 -31.36
C ARG A 465 6.57 -49.69 -31.92
N ARG A 466 5.85 -48.73 -32.51
CA ARG A 466 6.46 -47.54 -33.11
C ARG A 466 7.15 -46.64 -32.07
N LEU A 467 6.57 -46.50 -30.89
CA LEU A 467 7.20 -45.81 -29.76
C LEU A 467 8.55 -46.43 -29.38
N LYS A 468 8.70 -47.76 -29.47
CA LYS A 468 9.97 -48.46 -29.23
C LYS A 468 10.94 -48.29 -30.39
N ASP A 469 10.46 -48.45 -31.63
CA ASP A 469 11.29 -48.39 -32.84
C ASP A 469 11.93 -47.00 -33.06
N LEU A 470 11.23 -45.93 -32.64
CA LEU A 470 11.69 -44.54 -32.75
C LEU A 470 12.18 -43.94 -31.42
N ALA A 471 12.34 -44.76 -30.39
CA ALA A 471 12.90 -44.31 -29.12
C ALA A 471 14.28 -43.69 -29.34
N GLY A 472 14.46 -42.44 -28.87
CA GLY A 472 15.72 -41.71 -28.97
C GLY A 472 16.00 -40.99 -30.30
N LYS A 473 15.09 -41.04 -31.28
CA LYS A 473 15.32 -40.47 -32.63
C LYS A 473 14.65 -39.12 -32.93
N GLY A 474 13.83 -38.57 -32.02
CA GLY A 474 13.21 -37.25 -32.24
C GLY A 474 12.34 -36.75 -31.10
N GLY A 475 12.66 -37.14 -29.87
CA GLY A 475 11.92 -36.78 -28.66
C GLY A 475 11.02 -37.89 -28.12
N ALA A 476 10.64 -37.78 -26.84
CA ALA A 476 9.79 -38.76 -26.18
C ALA A 476 8.36 -38.74 -26.77
N GLY A 477 7.84 -39.94 -27.09
CA GLY A 477 6.51 -40.11 -27.67
C GLY A 477 6.48 -40.12 -29.20
N LEU A 478 7.61 -40.00 -29.90
CA LEU A 478 7.63 -39.98 -31.36
C LEU A 478 7.19 -41.35 -31.95
N VAL A 479 6.30 -41.31 -32.94
CA VAL A 479 5.77 -42.49 -33.64
C VAL A 479 5.88 -42.43 -35.16
N SER A 480 6.15 -41.26 -35.74
CA SER A 480 6.42 -41.07 -37.17
C SER A 480 7.21 -39.79 -37.44
N GLY A 481 7.92 -39.72 -38.57
CA GLY A 481 8.56 -38.50 -39.07
C GLY A 481 9.86 -38.07 -38.39
N ALA A 482 10.67 -39.00 -37.86
CA ALA A 482 11.89 -38.68 -37.09
C ALA A 482 12.83 -37.68 -37.80
N ASP A 483 13.07 -37.92 -39.08
CA ASP A 483 13.96 -37.13 -39.94
C ASP A 483 13.19 -36.17 -40.87
N GLU A 484 11.89 -35.98 -40.60
CA GLU A 484 10.99 -35.18 -41.42
C GLU A 484 10.66 -33.86 -40.72
N ARG A 485 10.19 -32.90 -41.54
CA ARG A 485 9.70 -31.60 -41.11
C ARG A 485 8.41 -31.69 -40.28
N ILE A 486 7.64 -32.75 -40.50
CA ILE A 486 6.40 -33.05 -39.79
C ILE A 486 6.60 -34.31 -38.95
N ARG A 487 6.37 -34.20 -37.65
CA ARG A 487 6.55 -35.25 -36.67
C ARG A 487 5.24 -35.59 -36.01
N VAL A 488 4.99 -36.88 -35.83
CA VAL A 488 3.80 -37.37 -35.13
C VAL A 488 4.21 -37.95 -33.79
N TYR A 489 3.59 -37.46 -32.72
CA TYR A 489 3.80 -37.87 -31.34
C TYR A 489 2.54 -38.49 -30.78
N VAL A 490 2.71 -39.47 -29.89
CA VAL A 490 1.67 -40.00 -29.01
C VAL A 490 2.10 -39.73 -27.59
N LYS A 491 1.30 -38.96 -26.84
CA LYS A 491 1.54 -38.66 -25.44
C LYS A 491 0.34 -39.05 -24.59
N SER A 492 0.60 -39.56 -23.39
CA SER A 492 -0.47 -39.66 -22.39
C SER A 492 -0.58 -38.36 -21.60
N TRP A 493 -1.77 -38.08 -21.08
CA TRP A 493 -1.98 -37.01 -20.11
C TRP A 493 -1.05 -37.14 -18.89
N SER A 494 -0.77 -38.36 -18.45
CA SER A 494 0.20 -38.61 -17.38
C SER A 494 1.62 -38.16 -17.76
N THR A 495 2.06 -38.38 -19.00
CA THR A 495 3.36 -37.88 -19.48
C THR A 495 3.39 -36.35 -19.49
N ILE A 496 2.34 -35.70 -19.98
CA ILE A 496 2.25 -34.22 -20.02
C ILE A 496 2.34 -33.62 -18.60
N PHE A 497 1.58 -34.17 -17.65
CA PHE A 497 1.63 -33.71 -16.27
C PHE A 497 2.96 -33.99 -15.60
N ASN A 498 3.57 -35.15 -15.87
CA ASN A 498 4.89 -35.50 -15.34
C ASN A 498 5.98 -34.61 -15.92
N ASP A 499 5.93 -34.28 -17.21
CA ASP A 499 6.88 -33.36 -17.84
C ASP A 499 6.82 -31.99 -17.15
N PHE A 500 5.61 -31.48 -16.87
CA PHE A 500 5.44 -30.26 -16.09
C PHE A 500 6.03 -30.38 -14.68
N GLU A 501 5.68 -31.45 -13.96
CA GLU A 501 6.15 -31.68 -12.58
C GLU A 501 7.67 -31.83 -12.52
N VAL A 502 8.29 -32.56 -13.43
CA VAL A 502 9.76 -32.70 -13.50
C VAL A 502 10.39 -31.34 -13.75
N THR A 503 9.92 -30.61 -14.76
CA THR A 503 10.44 -29.27 -15.12
C THR A 503 10.34 -28.28 -13.97
N HIS A 504 9.25 -28.30 -13.20
CA HIS A 504 8.98 -27.33 -12.15
C HIS A 504 9.25 -27.87 -10.73
N SER A 505 9.61 -29.15 -10.57
CA SER A 505 9.75 -29.84 -9.27
C SER A 505 10.68 -29.10 -8.32
N ALA A 506 11.85 -28.69 -8.80
CA ALA A 506 12.84 -27.98 -8.01
C ALA A 506 12.32 -26.63 -7.51
N LEU A 507 11.52 -25.93 -8.31
CA LEU A 507 10.90 -24.65 -7.94
C LEU A 507 9.75 -24.86 -6.95
N LEU A 508 8.84 -25.79 -7.24
CA LEU A 508 7.68 -26.10 -6.40
C LEU A 508 8.12 -26.61 -5.01
N GLN A 509 9.18 -27.43 -4.94
CA GLN A 509 9.76 -27.88 -3.67
C GLN A 509 10.35 -26.74 -2.85
N LYS A 510 11.08 -25.81 -3.50
CA LYS A 510 11.65 -24.63 -2.83
C LYS A 510 10.56 -23.67 -2.32
N LEU A 511 9.46 -23.55 -3.06
CA LEU A 511 8.31 -22.73 -2.68
C LEU A 511 7.46 -23.33 -1.54
N LYS A 512 7.71 -24.60 -1.14
CA LYS A 512 7.01 -25.30 -0.05
C LYS A 512 5.49 -25.11 -0.10
N ILE A 513 4.91 -25.24 -1.29
CA ILE A 513 3.50 -24.92 -1.54
C ILE A 513 2.63 -25.86 -0.69
N LYS A 514 1.74 -25.27 0.13
CA LYS A 514 0.66 -26.04 0.78
C LYS A 514 -0.30 -26.51 -0.30
N ARG A 515 -0.40 -27.83 -0.49
CA ARG A 515 -1.35 -28.42 -1.44
C ARG A 515 -2.77 -28.04 -1.00
N SER A 516 -3.52 -27.41 -1.89
CA SER A 516 -4.94 -27.15 -1.69
C SER A 516 -5.68 -28.48 -1.62
N GLU A 517 -6.59 -28.64 -0.65
CA GLU A 517 -7.50 -29.78 -0.62
C GLU A 517 -8.47 -29.62 -1.81
N LEU A 518 -8.31 -30.47 -2.83
CA LEU A 518 -9.14 -30.46 -4.05
C LEU A 518 -10.39 -31.34 -3.92
N GLU A 519 -10.63 -31.93 -2.75
CA GLU A 519 -11.67 -32.93 -2.56
C GLU A 519 -13.08 -32.32 -2.73
N TYR A 520 -13.99 -33.08 -3.33
CA TYR A 520 -15.43 -32.81 -3.45
C TYR A 520 -15.91 -31.78 -4.49
N LYS A 521 -15.08 -31.36 -5.45
CA LYS A 521 -15.57 -30.52 -6.57
C LYS A 521 -16.30 -31.33 -7.65
N SER A 522 -17.43 -30.80 -8.12
CA SER A 522 -18.17 -31.37 -9.26
C SER A 522 -17.41 -31.21 -10.58
N LYS A 523 -17.70 -32.06 -11.57
CA LYS A 523 -17.16 -31.93 -12.94
C LYS A 523 -17.34 -30.52 -13.49
N GLN A 524 -18.55 -29.96 -13.44
CA GLN A 524 -18.86 -28.66 -14.04
C GLN A 524 -18.01 -27.54 -13.42
N THR A 525 -17.91 -27.50 -12.09
CA THR A 525 -17.09 -26.50 -11.38
C THR A 525 -15.62 -26.57 -11.77
N LEU A 526 -15.08 -27.78 -11.94
CA LEU A 526 -13.68 -27.96 -12.35
C LEU A 526 -13.46 -27.52 -13.79
N VAL A 527 -14.36 -27.87 -14.71
CA VAL A 527 -14.28 -27.46 -16.12
C VAL A 527 -14.36 -25.94 -16.23
N ASP A 528 -15.34 -25.30 -15.59
CA ASP A 528 -15.51 -23.84 -15.62
C ASP A 528 -14.26 -23.12 -15.09
N GLU A 529 -13.70 -23.57 -13.96
CA GLU A 529 -12.47 -22.98 -13.39
C GLU A 529 -11.24 -23.18 -14.28
N LEU A 530 -11.16 -24.29 -15.02
CA LEU A 530 -10.04 -24.64 -15.89
C LEU A 530 -10.12 -23.96 -17.26
N GLN A 531 -11.31 -23.54 -17.70
CA GLN A 531 -11.52 -22.84 -18.97
C GLN A 531 -11.23 -21.33 -18.91
N ILE A 532 -10.94 -20.78 -17.73
CA ILE A 532 -10.53 -19.38 -17.57
C ILE A 532 -9.04 -19.26 -17.90
N PRO A 533 -8.64 -18.51 -18.95
CA PRO A 533 -7.24 -18.34 -19.29
C PRO A 533 -6.49 -17.67 -18.12
N LEU A 534 -5.27 -18.15 -17.86
CA LEU A 534 -4.38 -17.46 -16.94
C LEU A 534 -4.01 -16.13 -17.58
N SER A 535 -4.48 -15.00 -17.03
CA SER A 535 -4.12 -13.66 -17.53
C SER A 535 -2.59 -13.52 -17.57
N GLU A 536 -2.01 -13.44 -18.76
CA GLU A 536 -0.63 -13.03 -18.93
C GLU A 536 -0.58 -11.53 -18.66
N ALA A 537 0.03 -11.14 -17.53
CA ALA A 537 0.27 -9.73 -17.27
C ALA A 537 1.19 -9.18 -18.35
N SER A 538 0.80 -8.06 -18.95
CA SER A 538 1.60 -7.28 -19.90
C SER A 538 2.89 -6.76 -19.28
#